data_AF-A0A2E2KJG5-F1
#
_entry.id   AF-A0A2E2KJG5-F1
#
_cell.length_a   1.000
_cell.length_b   1.000
_cell.length_c   1.000
_cell.angle_alpha   90.00
_cell.angle_beta   90.00
_cell.angle_gamma   90.00
#
_symmetry.space_group_name_H-M   'P 1'
#
loop_
_entity.id
_entity.type
_entity.pdbx_description
1 polymer ?
#
loop_
_entity_poly.entity_id
_entity_poly.type
_entity_poly.pdbx_seq_one_letter_code
_entity_poly.pdbx_strand_id
1 'polypeptide(L)'
;MDCRIAIDDFGTGYSNFEYIIRLNVDILKIDGSLIKNIHIDKNAYLTVKAIVSFAKVLDVKVVAEFVHCKEVQEVVENLHIDYSQGYLFHEPQELSLIEGALSFFAYMFKL
;
A
#
# COMPACT_ATOMS: atom_id res chain seq x y z
N MET A 1 13.40 1.61 22.06
CA MET A 1 13.72 0.92 20.79
C MET A 1 12.37 0.64 20.15
N ASP A 2 11.84 1.60 19.39
CA ASP A 2 10.52 1.49 18.76
C ASP A 2 10.73 1.14 17.29
N CYS A 3 10.57 -0.13 16.96
CA CYS A 3 10.52 -0.60 15.58
C CYS A 3 9.06 -0.57 15.13
N ARG A 4 8.81 -0.06 13.91
CA ARG A 4 7.49 -0.16 13.29
C ARG A 4 7.33 -1.49 12.58
N ILE A 5 6.15 -2.08 12.65
CA ILE A 5 5.81 -3.37 12.05
C ILE A 5 4.87 -3.14 10.86
N ALA A 6 5.23 -3.74 9.73
CA ALA A 6 4.39 -3.79 8.54
C ALA A 6 3.96 -5.23 8.24
N ILE A 7 2.71 -5.41 7.81
CA ILE A 7 2.28 -6.64 7.13
C ILE A 7 2.37 -6.42 5.63
N ASP A 8 3.08 -7.32 4.97
CA ASP A 8 3.25 -7.33 3.52
C ASP A 8 2.25 -8.25 2.80
N ASP A 9 2.06 -8.02 1.51
CA ASP A 9 1.24 -8.84 0.60
C ASP A 9 -0.22 -9.08 1.07
N PHE A 10 -0.81 -8.11 1.79
CA PHE A 10 -2.18 -8.25 2.29
C PHE A 10 -3.18 -8.16 1.14
N GLY A 11 -3.99 -9.20 1.00
CA GLY A 11 -4.91 -9.40 -0.12
C GLY A 11 -4.69 -10.71 -0.87
N THR A 12 -3.54 -11.36 -0.69
CA THR A 12 -3.24 -12.67 -1.29
C THR A 12 -3.76 -13.80 -0.40
N GLY A 13 -4.33 -14.86 -1.01
CA GLY A 13 -4.64 -16.20 -0.46
C GLY A 13 -5.21 -16.33 0.97
N TYR A 14 -4.43 -15.95 1.98
CA TYR A 14 -4.67 -16.12 3.42
C TYR A 14 -4.57 -14.81 4.21
N SER A 15 -5.25 -13.75 3.75
CA SER A 15 -5.28 -12.46 4.44
C SER A 15 -6.17 -12.51 5.68
N ASN A 16 -5.56 -12.74 6.85
CA ASN A 16 -6.28 -12.82 8.12
C ASN A 16 -6.21 -11.49 8.88
N PHE A 17 -7.35 -10.79 8.97
CA PHE A 17 -7.50 -9.55 9.74
C PHE A 17 -7.15 -9.71 11.23
N GLU A 18 -7.26 -10.92 11.79
CA GLU A 18 -6.87 -11.22 13.17
C GLU A 18 -5.38 -10.91 13.42
N TYR A 19 -4.51 -11.12 12.43
CA TYR A 19 -3.07 -10.82 12.59
C TYR A 19 -2.80 -9.33 12.73
N ILE A 20 -3.54 -8.48 12.02
CA ILE A 20 -3.43 -7.02 12.13
C ILE A 20 -3.74 -6.60 13.57
N ILE A 21 -4.81 -7.16 14.15
CA ILE A 21 -5.23 -6.86 15.53
C ILE A 21 -4.21 -7.38 16.54
N ARG A 22 -3.79 -8.64 16.41
CA ARG A 22 -2.95 -9.30 17.43
C ARG A 22 -1.52 -8.79 17.45
N LEU A 23 -0.99 -8.38 16.32
CA LEU A 23 0.38 -7.88 16.21
C LEU A 23 0.48 -6.37 16.42
N ASN A 24 -0.65 -5.65 16.51
CA ASN A 24 -0.71 -4.19 16.68
C ASN A 24 0.20 -3.47 15.67
N VAL A 25 -0.01 -3.75 14.39
CA VAL A 25 0.87 -3.32 13.31
C VAL A 25 0.71 -1.83 13.00
N ASP A 26 1.79 -1.18 12.57
CA ASP A 26 1.78 0.23 12.18
C ASP A 26 1.34 0.42 10.72
N ILE A 27 1.68 -0.55 9.86
CA ILE A 27 1.51 -0.44 8.41
C ILE A 27 0.90 -1.72 7.83
N LEU A 28 -0.02 -1.54 6.89
CA LEU A 28 -0.62 -2.59 6.07
C LEU A 28 -0.33 -2.30 4.59
N LYS A 29 0.40 -3.18 3.93
CA LYS A 29 0.66 -3.09 2.49
C LYS A 29 -0.35 -3.96 1.75
N ILE A 30 -1.15 -3.34 0.88
CA ILE A 30 -2.13 -4.03 0.04
C ILE A 30 -1.44 -4.48 -1.23
N ASP A 31 -1.47 -5.79 -1.45
CA ASP A 31 -0.79 -6.45 -2.55
C ASP A 31 -1.22 -5.94 -3.93
N GLY A 32 -0.26 -5.95 -4.86
CA GLY A 32 -0.45 -5.51 -6.24
C GLY A 32 -1.55 -6.24 -7.00
N SER A 33 -1.89 -7.49 -6.64
CA SER A 33 -2.99 -8.23 -7.29
C SER A 33 -4.36 -7.58 -7.07
N LEU A 34 -4.54 -6.87 -5.95
CA LEU A 34 -5.76 -6.10 -5.66
C LEU A 34 -5.68 -4.67 -6.21
N ILE A 35 -4.48 -4.07 -6.25
CA ILE A 35 -4.32 -2.66 -6.63
C ILE A 35 -4.23 -2.48 -8.15
N LYS A 36 -3.53 -3.36 -8.88
CA LYS A 36 -3.22 -3.19 -10.31
C LYS A 36 -4.48 -2.85 -11.13
N ASN A 37 -5.56 -3.59 -10.96
CA ASN A 37 -6.78 -3.39 -11.74
C ASN A 37 -7.88 -2.65 -10.97
N ILE A 38 -7.57 -1.99 -9.84
CA ILE A 38 -8.58 -1.39 -8.94
C ILE A 38 -9.49 -0.35 -9.63
N HIS A 39 -9.02 0.29 -10.70
CA HIS A 39 -9.74 1.29 -11.47
C HIS A 39 -10.76 0.71 -12.47
N ILE A 40 -10.67 -0.59 -12.78
CA ILE A 40 -11.55 -1.28 -13.74
C ILE A 40 -12.24 -2.52 -13.15
N ASP A 41 -11.70 -3.09 -12.07
CA ASP A 41 -12.27 -4.23 -11.38
C ASP A 41 -13.04 -3.78 -10.14
N LYS A 42 -14.37 -3.86 -10.24
CA LYS A 42 -15.30 -3.51 -9.15
C LYS A 42 -15.09 -4.38 -7.90
N ASN A 43 -14.77 -5.66 -8.04
CA ASN A 43 -14.55 -6.54 -6.89
C ASN A 43 -13.25 -6.16 -6.18
N ALA A 44 -12.19 -5.89 -6.93
CA ALA A 44 -10.94 -5.38 -6.38
C ALA A 44 -11.18 -4.07 -5.62
N TYR A 45 -11.90 -3.11 -6.23
CA TYR A 45 -12.26 -1.84 -5.59
C TYR A 45 -13.03 -2.03 -4.28
N LEU A 46 -14.08 -2.87 -4.27
CA LEU A 46 -14.89 -3.12 -3.08
C LEU A 46 -14.08 -3.79 -1.96
N THR A 47 -13.21 -4.74 -2.31
CA THR A 47 -12.32 -5.42 -1.37
C THR A 47 -11.33 -4.43 -0.75
N VAL A 48 -10.61 -3.65 -1.57
CA VAL A 48 -9.65 -2.65 -1.08
C VAL A 48 -10.35 -1.60 -0.23
N LYS A 49 -11.53 -1.13 -0.63
CA LYS A 49 -12.34 -0.20 0.18
C LYS A 49 -12.67 -0.76 1.57
N ALA A 50 -13.01 -2.04 1.67
CA ALA A 50 -13.29 -2.70 2.94
C ALA A 50 -12.02 -2.79 3.81
N ILE A 51 -10.89 -3.20 3.21
CA ILE A 51 -9.59 -3.28 3.88
C ILE A 51 -9.18 -1.92 4.44
N VAL A 52 -9.24 -0.87 3.62
CA VAL A 52 -8.90 0.51 4.01
C VAL A 52 -9.81 1.00 5.14
N SER A 53 -11.11 0.71 5.08
CA SER A 53 -12.04 1.10 6.14
C SER A 53 -11.71 0.41 7.46
N PHE A 54 -11.33 -0.87 7.42
CA PHE A 54 -10.90 -1.61 8.60
C PHE A 54 -9.58 -1.06 9.18
N ALA A 55 -8.58 -0.81 8.33
CA ALA A 55 -7.30 -0.24 8.74
C ALA A 55 -7.48 1.12 9.43
N LYS A 56 -8.36 1.98 8.89
CA LYS A 56 -8.69 3.28 9.52
C LYS A 56 -9.29 3.16 10.91
N VAL A 57 -10.15 2.16 11.16
CA VAL A 57 -10.72 1.92 12.51
C VAL A 57 -9.63 1.53 13.51
N LEU A 58 -8.59 0.86 13.05
CA LEU A 58 -7.46 0.43 13.87
C LEU A 58 -6.30 1.46 13.91
N ASP A 59 -6.45 2.62 13.27
CA ASP A 59 -5.39 3.63 13.08
C ASP A 59 -4.11 3.06 12.43
N VAL A 60 -4.27 2.08 11.54
CA VAL A 60 -3.17 1.46 10.77
C VAL A 60 -2.99 2.19 9.46
N LYS A 61 -1.73 2.52 9.12
CA LYS A 61 -1.39 3.17 7.85
C LYS A 61 -1.43 2.20 6.69
N VAL A 62 -1.94 2.63 5.54
CA VAL A 62 -2.09 1.76 4.36
C VAL A 62 -1.14 2.17 3.25
N VAL A 63 -0.51 1.18 2.63
CA VAL A 63 0.29 1.33 1.40
C VAL A 63 -0.39 0.58 0.27
N ALA A 64 -0.63 1.24 -0.87
CA ALA A 64 -1.04 0.58 -2.10
C ALA A 64 0.20 0.21 -2.92
N GLU A 65 0.39 -1.09 -3.19
CA GLU A 65 1.48 -1.55 -4.05
C GLU A 65 1.10 -1.59 -5.52
N PHE A 66 2.11 -1.61 -6.40
CA PHE A 66 1.93 -1.79 -7.84
C PHE A 66 1.09 -0.70 -8.53
N VAL A 67 1.13 0.53 -7.99
CA VAL A 67 0.55 1.71 -8.64
C VAL A 67 1.36 2.05 -9.90
N HIS A 68 0.81 1.76 -11.07
CA HIS A 68 1.54 1.79 -12.34
C HIS A 68 0.99 2.81 -13.37
N CYS A 69 -0.16 3.42 -13.11
CA CYS A 69 -0.74 4.46 -13.96
C CYS A 69 -1.58 5.45 -13.14
N LYS A 70 -1.94 6.58 -13.76
CA LYS A 70 -2.65 7.68 -13.09
C LYS A 70 -4.06 7.26 -12.66
N GLU A 71 -4.73 6.44 -13.45
CA GLU A 71 -6.08 5.94 -13.19
C GLU A 71 -6.11 5.07 -11.91
N VAL A 72 -5.07 4.25 -11.69
CA VAL A 72 -4.91 3.52 -10.41
C VAL A 72 -4.68 4.50 -9.27
N GLN A 73 -3.80 5.48 -9.45
CA GLN A 73 -3.48 6.47 -8.43
C GLN A 73 -4.71 7.30 -8.01
N GLU A 74 -5.53 7.74 -8.95
CA GLU A 74 -6.77 8.48 -8.65
C GLU A 74 -7.70 7.67 -7.74
N VAL A 75 -7.81 6.36 -7.97
CA VAL A 75 -8.63 5.49 -7.10
C VAL A 75 -8.00 5.33 -5.71
N VAL A 76 -6.67 5.19 -5.64
CA VAL A 76 -5.92 5.10 -4.38
C VAL A 76 -6.12 6.35 -3.53
N GLU A 77 -6.05 7.54 -4.15
CA GLU A 77 -6.30 8.84 -3.52
C GLU A 77 -7.74 8.98 -3.02
N ASN A 78 -8.71 8.60 -3.85
CA ASN A 78 -10.14 8.66 -3.50
C ASN A 78 -10.52 7.72 -2.35
N LEU A 79 -9.78 6.63 -2.16
CA LEU A 79 -9.94 5.74 -1.00
C LEU A 79 -9.23 6.27 0.26
N HIS A 80 -8.46 7.35 0.13
CA HIS A 80 -7.60 7.93 1.15
C HIS A 80 -6.63 6.89 1.73
N ILE A 81 -5.92 6.18 0.85
CA ILE A 81 -4.79 5.33 1.21
C ILE A 81 -3.58 6.24 1.50
N ASP A 82 -2.81 5.96 2.56
CA ASP A 82 -1.77 6.88 3.05
C ASP A 82 -0.55 6.99 2.13
N TYR A 83 -0.17 5.90 1.47
CA TYR A 83 1.04 5.83 0.64
C TYR A 83 0.84 5.02 -0.64
N SER A 84 1.59 5.38 -1.67
CA SER A 84 1.59 4.69 -2.96
C SER A 84 3.00 4.22 -3.32
N GLN A 85 3.10 2.98 -3.78
CA GLN A 85 4.33 2.37 -4.27
C GLN A 85 4.07 1.74 -5.64
N GLY A 86 4.92 2.02 -6.62
CA GLY A 86 4.85 1.38 -7.93
C GLY A 86 5.52 2.18 -9.04
N TYR A 87 5.49 1.60 -10.25
CA TYR A 87 6.22 2.08 -11.43
C TYR A 87 5.72 3.44 -11.94
N LEU A 88 4.54 3.90 -11.52
CA LEU A 88 4.11 5.28 -11.79
C LEU A 88 5.11 6.29 -11.22
N PHE A 89 5.73 5.96 -10.09
CA PHE A 89 6.64 6.85 -9.38
C PHE A 89 8.10 6.50 -9.68
N HIS A 90 8.46 5.23 -9.47
CA HIS A 90 9.83 4.79 -9.63
C HIS A 90 9.91 3.25 -9.73
N GLU A 91 10.78 2.74 -10.59
CA GLU A 91 11.11 1.31 -10.67
C GLU A 91 12.22 0.95 -9.68
N PRO A 92 12.22 -0.22 -9.01
CA PRO A 92 13.34 -0.62 -8.17
C PRO A 92 14.67 -0.56 -8.95
N GLN A 93 15.65 0.15 -8.39
CA GLN A 93 16.97 0.30 -8.99
C GLN A 93 18.08 0.04 -7.97
N GLU A 94 19.29 -0.21 -8.46
CA GLU A 94 20.45 -0.38 -7.59
C GLU A 94 20.67 0.87 -6.75
N LEU A 95 21.05 0.67 -5.48
CA LEU A 95 21.31 1.76 -4.55
C LEU A 95 22.41 2.72 -5.05
N SER A 96 23.38 2.20 -5.81
CA SER A 96 24.45 2.97 -6.47
C SER A 96 23.94 4.00 -7.50
N LEU A 97 22.76 3.76 -8.06
CA LEU A 97 22.12 4.61 -9.07
C LEU A 97 21.18 5.65 -8.44
N ILE A 98 20.94 5.57 -7.13
CA ILE A 98 20.09 6.52 -6.40
C ILE A 98 20.96 7.71 -5.95
N GLU A 99 20.86 8.84 -6.65
CA GLU A 99 21.53 10.08 -6.24
C GLU A 99 20.74 10.84 -5.15
N GLY A 100 21.39 11.12 -4.01
CA GLY A 100 20.91 12.05 -2.98
C GLY A 100 19.98 11.49 -1.89
N ALA A 101 19.45 12.39 -1.03
CA ALA A 101 18.63 12.10 0.16
C ALA A 101 17.26 11.42 -0.12
N LEU A 102 16.98 11.08 -1.37
CA LEU A 102 15.77 10.37 -1.83
C LEU A 102 15.79 8.88 -1.51
N SER A 103 16.93 8.30 -1.09
CA SER A 103 17.09 6.84 -0.97
C SER A 103 16.19 6.13 0.04
N PHE A 104 15.52 6.87 0.94
CA PHE A 104 14.61 6.29 1.93
C PHE A 104 13.14 6.72 1.74
N PHE A 105 12.89 7.87 1.11
CA PHE A 105 11.54 8.40 0.87
C PHE A 105 10.97 8.02 -0.51
N ALA A 106 11.81 7.61 -1.47
CA ALA A 106 11.40 7.36 -2.86
C ALA A 106 10.43 6.18 -3.07
N TYR A 107 10.20 5.33 -2.07
CA TYR A 107 9.37 4.12 -2.24
C TYR A 107 8.00 4.20 -1.57
N MET A 108 7.76 5.23 -0.75
CA MET A 108 6.48 5.50 -0.12
C MET A 108 6.19 6.99 -0.27
N PHE A 109 5.64 7.38 -1.41
CA PHE A 109 5.17 8.74 -1.57
C PHE A 109 3.95 8.93 -0.68
N LYS A 110 4.08 9.83 0.29
CA LYS A 110 2.94 10.38 1.01
C LYS A 110 2.25 11.34 0.06
N LEU A 111 0.91 11.22 -0.02
CA LEU A 111 0.04 12.16 -0.74
C LEU A 111 0.45 13.62 -0.51
#